data_AF-A0A4Q2Z9K7-F1
#
_entry.id   AF-A0A4Q2Z9K7-F1
#
_cell.length_a   1.000
_cell.length_b   1.000
_cell.length_c   1.000
_cell.angle_alpha   90.00
_cell.angle_beta   90.00
_cell.angle_gamma   90.00
#
_symmetry.space_group_name_H-M   'P 1'
#
loop_
_entity.id
_entity.type
_entity.pdbx_description
1 polymer ?
#
loop_
_entity_poly.entity_id
_entity_poly.type
_entity_poly.pdbx_seq_one_letter_code
_entity_poly.pdbx_strand_id
1 'polypeptide(L)'
;MRFFQPIQWSLILSRLSCAALVLVPSLLMAHPGHYHPDETDEFDFFKANFFHSHGAMDYLLGAVALSCLVLSCVHGRRSIRIAAFVAALGSIALLPVL
;
A
#
# COMPACT_ATOMS: atom_id res chain seq x y z
N MET A 1 -19.90 29.28 24.36
CA MET A 1 -18.53 29.53 23.87
C MET A 1 -18.14 28.38 22.96
N ARG A 2 -17.92 28.63 21.66
CA ARG A 2 -17.49 27.58 20.71
C ARG A 2 -15.99 27.34 20.91
N PHE A 3 -15.64 26.17 21.40
CA PHE A 3 -14.25 25.73 21.56
C PHE A 3 -13.63 25.57 20.16
N PHE A 4 -12.75 26.51 19.80
CA PHE A 4 -11.84 26.30 18.68
C PHE A 4 -10.82 25.23 19.12
N GLN A 5 -11.05 23.99 18.71
CA GLN A 5 -10.02 22.96 18.83
C GLN A 5 -8.92 23.29 17.81
N PRO A 6 -7.64 23.32 18.22
CA PRO A 6 -6.55 23.53 17.27
C PRO A 6 -6.57 22.40 16.24
N ILE A 7 -6.51 22.76 14.97
CA ILE A 7 -6.45 21.80 13.87
C ILE A 7 -5.23 20.91 14.09
N GLN A 8 -5.47 19.64 14.39
CA GLN A 8 -4.41 18.66 14.59
C GLN A 8 -3.94 18.18 13.22
N TRP A 9 -3.14 19.01 12.56
CA TRP A 9 -2.59 18.75 11.22
C TRP A 9 -1.89 17.39 11.11
N SER A 10 -1.22 16.94 12.18
CA SER A 10 -0.59 15.61 12.26
C SER A 10 -1.62 14.46 12.20
N LEU A 11 -2.78 14.65 12.80
CA LEU A 11 -3.87 13.66 12.80
C LEU A 11 -4.60 13.62 11.46
N ILE A 12 -4.71 14.77 10.79
CA ILE A 12 -5.27 14.87 9.43
C ILE A 12 -4.30 14.24 8.42
N LEU A 13 -3.00 14.58 8.50
CA LEU A 13 -1.99 14.00 7.63
C LEU A 13 -1.97 12.48 7.78
N SER A 14 -1.89 11.96 9.00
CA SER A 14 -1.85 10.50 9.22
C SER A 14 -3.09 9.77 8.68
N ARG A 15 -4.28 10.37 8.77
CA ARG A 15 -5.50 9.81 8.17
C ARG A 15 -5.46 9.83 6.64
N LEU A 16 -4.96 10.92 6.05
CA LEU A 16 -4.78 11.04 4.60
C LEU A 16 -3.71 10.07 4.08
N SER A 17 -2.61 9.90 4.81
CA SER A 17 -1.57 8.92 4.48
C SER A 17 -2.12 7.50 4.50
N CYS A 18 -2.89 7.16 5.53
CA CYS A 18 -3.52 5.83 5.64
C CYS A 18 -4.53 5.60 4.52
N ALA A 19 -5.35 6.61 4.20
CA ALA A 19 -6.29 6.56 3.09
C ALA A 19 -5.56 6.38 1.74
N ALA A 20 -4.48 7.12 1.50
CA ALA A 20 -3.67 7.01 0.29
C ALA A 20 -3.01 5.62 0.17
N LEU A 21 -2.48 5.09 1.27
CA LEU A 21 -1.86 3.76 1.29
C LEU A 21 -2.83 2.61 0.96
N VAL A 22 -4.13 2.78 1.23
CA VAL A 22 -5.15 1.78 0.88
C VAL A 22 -5.75 2.05 -0.50
N LEU A 23 -5.99 3.32 -0.84
CA LEU A 23 -6.62 3.70 -2.10
C LEU A 23 -5.72 3.42 -3.31
N VAL A 24 -4.40 3.66 -3.19
CA VAL A 24 -3.47 3.49 -4.31
C VAL A 24 -3.41 2.03 -4.79
N PRO A 25 -3.24 1.01 -3.91
CA PRO A 25 -3.35 -0.40 -4.30
C PRO A 25 -4.73 -0.75 -4.87
N SER A 26 -5.82 -0.25 -4.28
CA SER A 26 -7.17 -0.52 -4.79
C SER A 26 -7.41 0.04 -6.19
N LEU A 27 -6.86 1.23 -6.49
CA LEU A 27 -6.93 1.82 -7.83
C LEU A 27 -6.05 1.08 -8.84
N LEU A 28 -4.87 0.62 -8.42
CA LEU A 28 -4.00 -0.23 -9.24
C LEU A 28 -4.63 -1.58 -9.58
N MET A 29 -5.40 -2.15 -8.65
CA MET A 29 -6.15 -3.39 -8.87
C MET A 29 -7.49 -3.19 -9.58
N ALA A 30 -7.97 -1.95 -9.77
CA ALA A 30 -9.31 -1.69 -10.29
C ALA A 30 -9.47 -1.97 -11.79
N HIS A 31 -8.40 -2.03 -12.59
CA HIS A 31 -8.28 -2.76 -13.87
C HIS A 31 -7.03 -2.32 -14.64
N PRO A 32 -6.04 -3.20 -14.90
CA PRO A 32 -5.39 -3.21 -16.19
C PRO A 32 -6.37 -3.90 -17.18
N GLY A 33 -6.57 -3.32 -18.35
CA GLY A 33 -7.37 -3.95 -19.41
C GLY A 33 -6.93 -5.40 -19.65
N HIS A 34 -7.89 -6.27 -19.98
CA HIS A 34 -7.57 -7.64 -20.36
C HIS A 34 -6.73 -7.59 -21.64
N TYR A 35 -5.54 -8.18 -21.60
CA TYR A 35 -4.65 -8.25 -22.75
C TYR A 35 -5.34 -8.99 -23.90
N HIS A 36 -5.52 -8.33 -25.03
CA HIS A 36 -5.96 -8.96 -26.28
C HIS A 36 -4.71 -9.39 -27.06
N PRO A 37 -4.47 -10.71 -27.24
CA PRO A 37 -3.22 -11.23 -27.79
C PRO A 37 -2.93 -10.83 -29.25
N ASP A 38 -3.90 -10.24 -29.95
CA ASP A 38 -3.80 -9.86 -31.37
C ASP A 38 -3.62 -8.34 -31.60
N GLU A 39 -3.64 -7.51 -30.55
CA GLU A 39 -3.40 -6.06 -30.62
C GLU A 39 -2.00 -5.74 -30.05
N THR A 40 -0.97 -5.95 -30.87
CA THR A 40 0.44 -5.79 -30.47
C THR A 40 0.88 -4.33 -30.54
N ASP A 41 0.63 -3.56 -29.46
CA ASP A 41 1.49 -2.42 -29.12
C ASP A 41 2.57 -2.94 -28.15
N GLU A 42 3.83 -2.92 -28.59
CA GLU A 42 4.98 -3.37 -27.79
C GLU A 42 5.10 -2.58 -26.48
N PHE A 43 4.58 -1.35 -26.44
CA PHE A 43 4.54 -0.53 -25.22
C PHE A 43 3.49 -1.04 -24.22
N ASP A 44 2.37 -1.56 -24.71
CA ASP A 44 1.34 -2.20 -23.87
C ASP A 44 1.79 -3.57 -23.36
N PHE A 45 2.60 -4.31 -24.11
CA PHE A 45 3.22 -5.55 -23.59
C PHE A 45 4.21 -5.28 -22.45
N PHE A 46 5.03 -4.24 -22.56
CA PHE A 46 5.98 -3.88 -21.49
C PHE A 46 5.26 -3.35 -20.25
N LYS A 47 4.23 -2.52 -20.45
CA LYS A 47 3.37 -2.00 -19.37
C LYS A 47 2.54 -3.12 -18.75
N ALA A 48 1.97 -4.02 -19.55
CA ALA A 48 1.29 -5.21 -19.05
C ALA A 48 2.27 -6.07 -18.25
N ASN A 49 3.43 -6.48 -18.76
CA ASN A 49 4.36 -7.29 -17.96
C ASN A 49 4.87 -6.61 -16.67
N PHE A 50 5.03 -5.28 -16.66
CA PHE A 50 5.46 -4.57 -15.46
C PHE A 50 4.34 -4.38 -14.42
N PHE A 51 3.09 -4.18 -14.87
CA PHE A 51 1.92 -3.93 -14.02
C PHE A 51 0.99 -5.14 -13.82
N HIS A 52 1.17 -6.21 -14.58
CA HIS A 52 0.29 -7.39 -14.66
C HIS A 52 1.04 -8.61 -14.13
N SER A 53 1.01 -8.78 -12.81
CA SER A 53 1.39 -9.99 -12.06
C SER A 53 2.89 -10.28 -11.83
N HIS A 54 3.19 -10.46 -10.53
CA HIS A 54 4.39 -11.01 -9.86
C HIS A 54 5.59 -10.10 -9.55
N GLY A 55 5.73 -8.91 -10.14
CA GLY A 55 6.88 -8.04 -9.83
C GLY A 55 6.56 -6.87 -8.89
N ALA A 56 5.80 -5.91 -9.42
CA ALA A 56 5.63 -4.60 -8.79
C ALA A 56 4.86 -4.64 -7.46
N MET A 57 3.83 -5.50 -7.35
CA MET A 57 3.07 -5.67 -6.10
C MET A 57 3.89 -6.34 -5.01
N ASP A 58 4.80 -7.24 -5.37
CA ASP A 58 5.66 -7.93 -4.41
C ASP A 58 6.69 -6.98 -3.81
N TYR A 59 7.27 -6.10 -4.63
CA TYR A 59 8.14 -5.04 -4.13
C TYR A 59 7.38 -4.06 -3.23
N LEU A 60 6.13 -3.73 -3.58
CA LEU A 60 5.29 -2.84 -2.78
C LEU A 60 4.94 -3.47 -1.43
N LEU A 61 4.45 -4.72 -1.43
CA LEU A 61 4.13 -5.47 -0.22
C LEU A 61 5.37 -5.71 0.64
N GLY A 62 6.52 -6.00 0.03
CA GLY A 62 7.80 -6.10 0.71
C GLY A 62 8.23 -4.80 1.37
N ALA A 63 8.10 -3.66 0.67
CA ALA A 63 8.41 -2.34 1.21
C ALA A 63 7.48 -1.95 2.36
N VAL A 64 6.19 -2.26 2.26
CA VAL A 64 5.20 -2.05 3.33
C VAL A 64 5.53 -2.94 4.53
N ALA A 65 5.82 -4.22 4.31
CA ALA A 65 6.20 -5.15 5.36
C ALA A 65 7.42 -4.65 6.14
N LEU A 66 8.48 -4.22 5.45
CA LEU A 66 9.71 -3.75 6.07
C LEU A 66 9.47 -2.45 6.87
N SER A 67 8.75 -1.50 6.29
CA SER A 67 8.45 -0.21 6.91
C SER A 67 7.59 -0.37 8.17
N CYS A 68 6.56 -1.22 8.10
CA CYS A 68 5.70 -1.55 9.22
C CYS A 68 6.44 -2.32 10.32
N LEU A 69 7.36 -3.22 9.96
CA LEU A 69 8.20 -3.92 10.92
C LEU A 69 9.09 -2.95 11.70
N VAL A 70 9.77 -2.03 11.02
CA VAL A 70 10.59 -0.99 11.67
C VAL A 70 9.74 -0.12 12.60
N LEU A 71 8.56 0.31 12.16
CA LEU A 71 7.63 1.08 13.01
C LEU A 71 7.17 0.28 14.24
N SER A 72 6.99 -1.04 14.11
CA SER A 72 6.60 -1.90 15.24
C SER A 72 7.69 -1.99 16.33
N CYS A 73 8.95 -1.82 15.94
CA CYS A 73 10.10 -1.88 16.83
C CYS A 73 10.41 -0.52 17.48
N VAL A 74 10.32 0.58 16.73
CA VAL A 74 10.86 1.89 17.15
C VAL A 74 9.80 2.78 17.82
N HIS A 75 8.51 2.58 17.54
CA HIS A 75 7.49 3.53 17.98
C HIS A 75 7.16 3.41 19.48
N GLY A 76 7.19 4.52 20.23
CA GLY A 76 6.96 4.53 21.69
C GLY A 76 5.53 4.23 22.16
N ARG A 77 4.58 3.93 21.26
CA ARG A 77 3.15 3.72 21.59
C ARG A 77 2.74 2.30 21.25
N ARG A 78 2.33 1.52 22.27
CA ARG A 78 1.99 0.09 22.14
C ARG A 78 0.92 -0.20 21.08
N SER A 79 -0.11 0.63 20.98
CA SER A 79 -1.18 0.46 19.98
C SER A 79 -0.65 0.57 18.55
N ILE A 80 0.21 1.55 18.28
CA ILE A 80 0.83 1.75 16.96
C ILE A 80 1.79 0.60 16.64
N ARG A 81 2.54 0.11 17.64
CA ARG A 81 3.43 -1.04 17.46
C ARG A 81 2.67 -2.30 17.05
N ILE A 82 1.55 -2.59 17.72
CA ILE A 82 0.73 -3.77 17.42
C ILE A 82 0.08 -3.63 16.03
N ALA A 83 -0.49 -2.46 15.71
CA ALA A 83 -1.09 -2.22 14.40
C ALA A 83 -0.06 -2.36 13.27
N ALA A 84 1.14 -1.80 13.45
CA ALA A 84 2.24 -1.92 12.49
C ALA A 84 2.72 -3.37 12.35
N PHE A 85 2.80 -4.12 13.45
CA PHE A 85 3.17 -5.53 13.40
C PHE A 85 2.15 -6.38 12.63
N VAL A 86 0.85 -6.17 12.88
CA VAL A 86 -0.22 -6.87 12.14
C VAL A 86 -0.20 -6.51 10.66
N ALA A 87 0.02 -5.24 10.31
CA ALA A 87 0.16 -4.80 8.92
C ALA A 87 1.38 -5.42 8.22
N ALA A 88 2.50 -5.55 8.93
CA ALA A 88 3.69 -6.24 8.42
C ALA A 88 3.41 -7.72 8.14
N LEU A 89 2.78 -8.42 9.10
CA LEU A 89 2.41 -9.83 8.92
C LEU A 89 1.41 -10.03 7.78
N GLY A 90 0.40 -9.16 7.66
CA GLY A 90 -0.57 -9.21 6.57
C GLY A 90 0.08 -9.00 5.20
N SER A 91 1.05 -8.08 5.11
CA SER A 91 1.80 -7.85 3.88
C SER A 91 2.67 -9.05 3.51
N ILE A 92 3.32 -9.69 4.49
CA ILE A 92 4.12 -10.91 4.28
C ILE A 92 3.23 -12.09 3.86
N ALA A 93 2.05 -12.23 4.47
CA ALA A 93 1.11 -13.30 4.14
C ALA A 93 0.51 -13.19 2.74
N LEU A 94 0.47 -11.97 2.17
CA LEU A 94 -0.03 -11.72 0.81
C LEU A 94 1.05 -11.89 -0.28
N LEU A 95 2.34 -11.81 0.06
CA LEU A 95 3.45 -12.04 -0.88
C LEU A 95 3.37 -13.40 -1.62
N PRO A 96 3.10 -14.55 -0.96
CA PRO A 96 3.03 -15.85 -1.65
C PRO A 96 1.67 -16.14 -2.33
N VAL A 97 0.70 -15.24 -2.23
CA VAL A 97 -0.68 -15.43 -2.73
C VAL A 97 -0.91 -14.70 -4.06
N LEU A 98 0.01 -13.81 -4.47
CA LEU A 98 0.00 -13.04 -5.71
C LEU A 98 0.93 -13.63 -6.77
#